data_AF-A0A6P1HK42-F1
#
_entry.id   AF-A0A6P1HK42-F1
#
_cell.length_a   1.000
_cell.length_b   1.000
_cell.length_c   1.000
_cell.angle_alpha   90.00
_cell.angle_beta   90.00
_cell.angle_gamma   90.00
#
_symmetry.space_group_name_H-M   'P 1'
#
loop_
_entity.id
_entity.type
_entity.pdbx_description
1 polymer ?
#
loop_
_entity_poly.entity_id
_entity_poly.type
_entity_poly.pdbx_seq_one_letter_code
_entity_poly.pdbx_strand_id
1 'polypeptide(L)'
;MKRNTRYFILFLVFSVSFTFGVWLLDALEGSKITTTEHVDLIGDLLFYVWMFSWILFGVIMVPLTLGIEKFMNYAMIRMLIFPLTGSFLGMVIFQRSFDVKHIQTYELNEVTSILIFLGVGLLYAMTDQYTSFLEEHCD
;
A
#
# COMPACT_ATOMS: atom_id res chain seq x y z
N MET A 1 -6.72 24.10 -4.18
CA MET A 1 -7.22 22.89 -4.89
C MET A 1 -8.41 22.31 -4.14
N LYS A 2 -9.51 21.95 -4.80
CA LYS A 2 -10.68 21.38 -4.10
C LYS A 2 -10.32 20.07 -3.36
N ARG A 3 -10.69 19.98 -2.09
CA ARG A 3 -10.53 18.79 -1.22
C ARG A 3 -10.90 17.47 -1.88
N ASN A 4 -12.01 17.42 -2.64
CA ASN A 4 -12.45 16.20 -3.32
C ASN A 4 -11.45 15.74 -4.40
N THR A 5 -10.83 16.68 -5.12
CA THR A 5 -9.80 16.39 -6.13
C THR A 5 -8.56 15.80 -5.47
N ARG A 6 -8.16 16.32 -4.32
CA ARG A 6 -7.02 15.80 -3.55
C ARG A 6 -7.25 14.34 -3.12
N TYR A 7 -8.40 14.03 -2.50
CA TYR A 7 -8.69 12.65 -2.12
C TYR A 7 -8.78 11.70 -3.31
N PHE A 8 -9.24 12.18 -4.46
CA PHE A 8 -9.26 11.38 -5.69
C PHE A 8 -7.83 11.07 -6.20
N ILE A 9 -6.90 12.03 -6.12
CA ILE A 9 -5.49 11.80 -6.46
C ILE A 9 -4.87 10.78 -5.49
N LEU A 10 -5.11 10.95 -4.18
CA LEU A 10 -4.60 10.03 -3.16
C LEU A 10 -5.15 8.61 -3.34
N PHE A 11 -6.42 8.49 -3.68
CA PHE A 11 -7.06 7.22 -4.01
C PHE A 11 -6.36 6.55 -5.20
N LEU A 12 -6.18 7.27 -6.32
CA LEU A 12 -5.53 6.70 -7.50
C LEU A 12 -4.09 6.28 -7.21
N VAL A 13 -3.31 7.14 -6.55
CA VAL A 13 -1.92 6.83 -6.22
C VAL A 13 -1.85 5.61 -5.31
N PHE A 14 -2.69 5.55 -4.26
CA PHE A 14 -2.73 4.40 -3.37
C PHE A 14 -3.14 3.13 -4.11
N SER A 15 -4.23 3.13 -4.86
CA SER A 15 -4.73 1.94 -5.55
C SER A 15 -3.74 1.39 -6.57
N VAL A 16 -3.10 2.26 -7.36
CA VAL A 16 -2.06 1.86 -8.32
C VAL A 16 -0.84 1.30 -7.61
N SER A 17 -0.27 2.05 -6.67
CA SER A 17 0.94 1.62 -5.97
C SER A 17 0.73 0.37 -5.12
N PHE A 18 -0.43 0.23 -4.47
CA PHE A 18 -0.80 -0.94 -3.69
C PHE A 18 -0.93 -2.19 -4.58
N THR A 19 -1.68 -2.09 -5.68
CA THR A 19 -1.88 -3.22 -6.60
C THR A 19 -0.55 -3.62 -7.23
N PHE A 20 0.26 -2.65 -7.63
CA PHE A 20 1.62 -2.90 -8.11
C PHE A 20 2.51 -3.53 -7.04
N GLY A 21 2.38 -3.11 -5.78
CA GLY A 21 3.12 -3.68 -4.65
C GLY A 21 2.78 -5.14 -4.40
N VAL A 22 1.49 -5.50 -4.43
CA VAL A 22 1.05 -6.90 -4.33
C VAL A 22 1.57 -7.73 -5.50
N TRP A 23 1.46 -7.22 -6.73
CA TRP A 23 2.00 -7.88 -7.91
C TRP A 23 3.52 -8.07 -7.83
N LEU A 24 4.25 -7.05 -7.37
CA LEU A 24 5.71 -7.12 -7.21
C LEU A 24 6.11 -8.12 -6.13
N LEU A 25 5.35 -8.20 -5.04
CA LEU A 25 5.57 -9.21 -4.00
C LEU A 25 5.41 -10.62 -4.57
N ASP A 26 4.36 -10.84 -5.36
CA ASP A 26 4.12 -12.13 -6.01
C ASP A 26 5.23 -12.48 -7.02
N ALA A 27 5.65 -11.51 -7.82
CA ALA A 27 6.74 -11.70 -8.78
C ALA A 27 8.07 -12.06 -8.10
N LEU A 28 8.37 -11.47 -6.94
CA LEU A 28 9.64 -11.67 -6.24
C LEU A 28 9.65 -12.89 -5.30
N GLU A 29 8.54 -13.15 -4.61
CA GLU A 29 8.43 -14.21 -3.60
C GLU A 29 7.56 -15.37 -4.11
N GLY A 30 6.42 -15.09 -4.74
CA GLY A 30 5.52 -16.11 -5.30
C GLY A 30 6.18 -16.98 -6.38
N SER A 31 7.03 -16.40 -7.22
CA SER A 31 7.79 -17.13 -8.26
C SER A 31 8.75 -18.21 -7.72
N LYS A 32 9.07 -18.20 -6.42
CA LYS A 32 9.89 -19.23 -5.77
C LYS A 32 9.11 -20.51 -5.47
N ILE A 33 7.79 -20.43 -5.38
CA ILE A 33 6.92 -21.58 -5.15
C ILE A 33 6.86 -22.38 -6.46
N THR A 34 7.06 -23.71 -6.39
CA THR A 34 7.01 -24.54 -7.61
C THR A 34 5.66 -24.38 -8.32
N THR A 35 5.73 -24.26 -9.65
CA THR A 35 4.64 -23.82 -10.56
C THR A 35 3.34 -24.63 -10.51
N THR A 36 3.29 -25.75 -9.81
CA THR A 36 2.06 -26.55 -9.63
C THR A 36 1.25 -26.17 -8.41
N GLU A 37 1.82 -25.45 -7.44
CA GLU A 37 1.14 -25.07 -6.19
C GLU A 37 0.83 -23.56 -6.10
N HIS A 38 1.41 -22.75 -6.99
CA HIS A 38 1.24 -21.30 -6.98
C HIS A 38 0.19 -20.85 -8.01
N VAL A 39 -0.69 -19.95 -7.59
CA VAL A 39 -1.64 -19.27 -8.49
C VAL A 39 -1.04 -17.90 -8.80
N ASP A 40 -0.53 -17.73 -10.01
CA ASP A 40 0.03 -16.45 -10.46
C ASP A 40 -1.00 -15.31 -10.29
N LEU A 41 -0.59 -14.21 -9.65
CA LEU A 41 -1.38 -12.97 -9.58
C LEU A 41 -1.37 -12.24 -10.92
N ILE A 42 -2.03 -12.81 -11.93
CA ILE A 42 -2.20 -12.23 -13.26
C ILE A 42 -3.69 -12.16 -13.62
N GLY A 43 -4.10 -11.11 -14.33
CA GLY A 43 -5.46 -10.96 -14.84
C GLY A 43 -6.49 -10.66 -13.74
N ASP A 44 -7.52 -11.50 -13.63
CA ASP A 44 -8.69 -11.28 -12.75
C ASP A 44 -8.30 -11.14 -11.27
N LEU A 45 -7.25 -11.84 -10.83
CA LEU A 45 -6.80 -11.76 -9.43
C LEU A 45 -6.22 -10.37 -9.08
N LEU A 46 -5.54 -9.71 -10.02
CA LEU A 46 -5.09 -8.32 -9.86
C LEU A 46 -6.27 -7.35 -9.84
N PHE A 47 -7.33 -7.63 -10.58
CA PHE A 47 -8.55 -6.83 -10.51
C PHE A 47 -9.22 -6.91 -9.14
N TYR A 48 -9.26 -8.09 -8.51
CA TYR A 48 -9.74 -8.24 -7.14
C TYR A 48 -8.84 -7.50 -6.13
N VAL A 49 -7.52 -7.57 -6.29
CA VAL A 49 -6.58 -6.79 -5.46
C VAL A 49 -6.81 -5.29 -5.61
N TRP A 50 -7.03 -4.83 -6.84
CA TRP A 50 -7.36 -3.44 -7.12
C TRP A 50 -8.66 -3.02 -6.44
N MET A 51 -9.73 -3.81 -6.54
CA MET A 51 -10.99 -3.54 -5.84
C MET A 51 -10.81 -3.55 -4.31
N PHE A 52 -10.01 -4.47 -3.78
CA PHE A 52 -9.69 -4.53 -2.35
C PHE A 52 -8.94 -3.29 -1.88
N SER A 53 -8.05 -2.73 -2.70
CA SER A 53 -7.36 -1.48 -2.40
C SER A 53 -8.33 -0.31 -2.17
N TRP A 54 -9.51 -0.31 -2.80
CA TRP A 54 -10.51 0.74 -2.61
C TRP A 54 -11.10 0.70 -1.20
N ILE A 55 -11.36 -0.52 -0.71
CA ILE A 55 -11.84 -0.74 0.65
C ILE A 55 -10.76 -0.32 1.65
N LEU A 56 -9.51 -0.75 1.45
CA LEU A 56 -8.39 -0.35 2.31
C LEU A 56 -8.19 1.17 2.31
N PHE A 57 -8.29 1.81 1.15
CA PHE A 57 -8.20 3.26 1.06
C PHE A 57 -9.28 3.94 1.90
N GLY A 58 -10.55 3.55 1.73
CA GLY A 58 -11.66 4.15 2.44
C GLY A 58 -11.65 3.87 3.95
N VAL A 59 -11.30 2.65 4.36
CA VAL A 59 -11.38 2.20 5.76
C VAL A 59 -10.13 2.55 6.57
N ILE A 60 -8.96 2.60 5.94
CA ILE A 60 -7.69 2.84 6.64
C ILE A 60 -7.10 4.19 6.25
N MET A 61 -6.83 4.41 4.96
CA MET A 61 -6.06 5.57 4.53
C MET A 61 -6.80 6.89 4.70
N VAL A 62 -8.09 6.95 4.40
CA VAL A 62 -8.91 8.15 4.59
C VAL A 62 -9.00 8.57 6.07
N PRO A 63 -9.43 7.71 7.02
CA PRO A 63 -9.48 8.12 8.43
C PRO A 63 -8.11 8.42 9.00
N LEU A 64 -7.05 7.73 8.54
CA LEU A 64 -5.68 8.04 8.93
C LEU A 64 -5.25 9.44 8.44
N THR A 65 -5.52 9.77 7.18
CA THR A 65 -5.20 11.07 6.59
C THR A 65 -5.92 12.19 7.34
N LEU A 66 -7.24 12.04 7.55
CA LEU A 66 -8.05 13.00 8.31
C LEU A 66 -7.60 13.13 9.77
N GLY A 67 -7.20 12.02 10.38
CA GLY A 67 -6.68 12.00 11.75
C GLY A 67 -5.38 12.80 11.86
N ILE A 68 -4.43 12.58 10.95
CA ILE A 68 -3.16 13.30 10.94
C ILE A 68 -3.41 14.80 10.73
N GLU A 69 -4.24 15.18 9.79
CA GLU A 69 -4.59 16.59 9.57
C GLU A 69 -5.19 17.27 10.79
N LYS A 70 -6.09 16.57 11.49
CA LYS A 70 -6.80 17.11 12.65
C LYS A 70 -5.92 17.28 13.87
N PHE A 71 -5.00 16.34 14.11
CA PHE A 71 -4.23 16.29 15.36
C PHE A 71 -2.79 16.79 15.21
N MET A 72 -2.19 16.65 14.03
CA MET A 72 -0.75 16.77 13.83
C MET A 72 -0.42 17.23 12.39
N ASN A 73 -0.53 18.53 12.12
CA ASN A 73 -0.23 19.08 10.79
C ASN A 73 1.28 19.26 10.51
N TYR A 74 2.10 18.24 10.81
CA TYR A 74 3.54 18.26 10.55
C TYR A 74 3.91 17.28 9.44
N ALA A 75 4.61 17.78 8.42
CA ALA A 75 5.08 17.00 7.28
C ALA A 75 5.90 15.76 7.70
N MET A 76 6.75 15.91 8.73
CA MET A 76 7.55 14.80 9.27
C MET A 76 6.69 13.64 9.79
N ILE A 77 5.53 13.94 10.37
CA ILE A 77 4.66 12.92 10.95
C ILE A 77 3.99 12.10 9.84
N ARG A 78 3.56 12.75 8.76
CA ARG A 78 3.04 12.06 7.55
C ARG A 78 4.08 11.11 6.96
N MET A 79 5.33 11.59 6.85
CA MET A 79 6.47 10.81 6.35
C MET A 79 6.89 9.65 7.26
N LEU A 80 6.42 9.59 8.51
CA LEU A 80 6.65 8.44 9.40
C LEU A 80 5.44 7.50 9.45
N ILE A 81 4.23 8.04 9.61
CA ILE A 81 3.03 7.23 9.86
C ILE A 81 2.61 6.43 8.62
N PHE A 82 2.60 7.02 7.43
CA PHE A 82 2.15 6.29 6.24
C PHE A 82 3.10 5.16 5.85
N PRO A 83 4.45 5.33 5.86
CA PRO A 83 5.36 4.22 5.62
C PRO A 83 5.27 3.11 6.66
N LEU A 84 5.09 3.45 7.95
CA LEU A 84 4.89 2.46 9.01
C LEU A 84 3.58 1.68 8.81
N THR A 85 2.51 2.39 8.45
CA THR A 85 1.21 1.77 8.13
C THR A 85 1.33 0.86 6.92
N GLY A 86 2.02 1.31 5.86
CA GLY A 86 2.33 0.49 4.69
C GLY A 86 3.13 -0.76 5.06
N SER A 87 4.21 -0.61 5.81
CA SER A 87 5.04 -1.72 6.30
C SER A 87 4.23 -2.76 7.08
N PHE A 88 3.36 -2.30 7.99
CA PHE A 88 2.47 -3.16 8.76
C PHE A 88 1.45 -3.89 7.88
N LEU A 89 0.84 -3.19 6.92
CA LEU A 89 -0.05 -3.81 5.93
C LEU A 89 0.70 -4.85 5.09
N GLY A 90 1.93 -4.58 4.69
CA GLY A 90 2.76 -5.52 3.94
C GLY A 90 3.05 -6.81 4.72
N MET A 91 3.35 -6.70 6.02
CA MET A 91 3.49 -7.85 6.91
C MET A 91 2.21 -8.68 6.95
N VAL A 92 1.05 -8.04 7.14
CA VAL A 92 -0.25 -8.74 7.16
C VAL A 92 -0.56 -9.39 5.81
N ILE A 93 -0.29 -8.71 4.70
CA ILE A 93 -0.50 -9.24 3.35
C ILE A 93 0.36 -10.48 3.14
N PHE A 94 1.65 -10.43 3.46
CA PHE A 94 2.56 -11.56 3.31
C PHE A 94 2.07 -12.80 4.07
N GLN A 95 1.70 -12.64 5.33
CA GLN A 95 1.20 -13.72 6.18
C GLN A 95 -0.16 -14.29 5.73
N ARG A 96 -0.94 -13.53 4.96
CA ARG A 96 -2.22 -13.97 4.39
C ARG A 96 -2.08 -14.55 2.99
N SER A 97 -1.10 -14.09 2.23
CA SER A 97 -0.82 -14.52 0.86
C SER A 97 -0.08 -15.86 0.81
N PHE A 98 0.78 -16.14 1.79
CA PHE A 98 1.58 -17.36 1.82
C PHE A 98 1.23 -18.24 3.02
N ASP A 99 1.02 -19.54 2.78
CA ASP A 99 0.88 -20.52 3.86
C ASP A 99 2.21 -20.64 4.62
N VAL A 100 2.15 -20.88 5.93
CA VAL A 100 3.30 -21.12 6.80
C VAL A 100 4.17 -22.25 6.25
N LYS A 101 3.56 -23.28 5.64
CA LYS A 101 4.30 -24.38 5.00
C LYS A 101 5.11 -23.90 3.81
N HIS A 102 4.57 -23.01 2.98
CA HIS A 102 5.28 -22.43 1.84
C HIS A 102 6.40 -21.50 2.31
N ILE A 103 6.18 -20.72 3.37
CA ILE A 103 7.22 -19.83 3.94
C ILE A 103 8.44 -20.61 4.41
N GLN A 104 8.23 -21.74 5.09
CA GLN A 104 9.33 -22.58 5.59
C GLN A 104 10.00 -23.40 4.47
N THR A 105 9.22 -23.87 3.49
CA THR A 105 9.73 -24.77 2.44
C THR A 105 10.49 -24.01 1.36
N TYR A 106 10.05 -22.79 1.01
CA TYR A 106 10.61 -21.98 -0.06
C TYR A 106 11.42 -20.78 0.44
N GLU A 107 11.67 -20.71 1.76
CA GLU A 107 12.42 -19.62 2.42
C GLU A 107 11.94 -18.23 1.98
N LEU A 108 10.61 -18.04 1.94
CA LEU A 108 9.99 -16.77 1.52
C LEU A 108 10.37 -15.67 2.52
N ASN A 109 10.77 -14.51 1.99
CA ASN A 109 11.27 -13.43 2.82
C ASN A 109 10.20 -12.37 3.09
N GLU A 110 9.70 -12.35 4.33
CA GLU A 110 8.73 -11.35 4.80
C GLU A 110 9.26 -9.91 4.67
N VAL A 111 10.58 -9.72 4.83
CA VAL A 111 11.23 -8.41 4.71
C VAL A 111 11.02 -7.82 3.32
N THR A 112 10.95 -8.65 2.26
CA THR A 112 10.65 -8.18 0.91
C THR A 112 9.30 -7.47 0.85
N SER A 113 8.26 -8.06 1.45
CA SER A 113 6.93 -7.43 1.53
C SER A 113 6.96 -6.13 2.32
N ILE A 114 7.60 -6.16 3.50
CA ILE A 114 7.73 -4.98 4.36
C ILE A 114 8.35 -3.81 3.58
N LEU A 115 9.45 -4.06 2.85
CA LEU A 115 10.13 -3.03 2.06
C LEU A 115 9.30 -2.51 0.89
N ILE A 116 8.57 -3.38 0.19
CA ILE A 116 7.68 -2.97 -0.91
C ILE A 116 6.60 -2.04 -0.38
N PHE A 117 5.88 -2.43 0.67
CA PHE A 117 4.77 -1.64 1.18
C PHE A 117 5.22 -0.44 2.02
N LEU A 118 6.44 -0.44 2.55
CA LEU A 118 7.10 0.76 3.05
C LEU A 118 7.22 1.80 1.92
N GLY A 119 7.65 1.36 0.73
CA GLY A 119 7.70 2.20 -0.47
C GLY A 119 6.33 2.74 -0.89
N VAL A 120 5.30 1.89 -0.87
CA VAL A 120 3.90 2.31 -1.13
C VAL A 120 3.46 3.40 -0.14
N GLY A 121 3.72 3.20 1.15
CA GLY A 121 3.40 4.19 2.18
C GLY A 121 4.18 5.50 2.04
N LEU A 122 5.44 5.46 1.59
CA LEU A 122 6.23 6.66 1.30
C LEU A 122 5.67 7.42 0.10
N LEU A 123 5.33 6.74 -1.00
CA LEU A 123 4.72 7.36 -2.17
C LEU A 123 3.40 8.05 -1.81
N TYR A 124 2.60 7.40 -0.95
CA TYR A 124 1.39 8.01 -0.41
C TYR A 124 1.70 9.27 0.40
N ALA A 125 2.66 9.20 1.34
CA ALA A 125 3.05 10.33 2.19
C ALA A 125 3.51 11.54 1.38
N MET A 126 4.34 11.31 0.34
CA MET A 126 4.82 12.37 -0.55
C MET A 126 3.68 13.01 -1.34
N THR A 127 2.76 12.19 -1.84
CA THR A 127 1.59 12.66 -2.58
C THR A 127 0.67 13.47 -1.68
N ASP A 128 0.45 13.00 -0.45
CA ASP A 128 -0.36 13.68 0.55
C ASP A 128 0.24 15.04 0.93
N GLN A 129 1.54 15.08 1.20
CA GLN A 129 2.25 16.31 1.49
C GLN A 129 2.19 17.31 0.32
N TYR A 130 2.43 16.84 -0.91
CA TYR A 130 2.40 17.67 -2.10
C TYR A 130 1.00 18.23 -2.38
N THR A 131 -0.02 17.38 -2.27
CA THR A 131 -1.40 17.80 -2.52
C THR A 131 -1.95 18.70 -1.42
N SER A 132 -1.57 18.51 -0.15
CA SER A 132 -1.89 19.46 0.93
C SER A 132 -1.24 20.82 0.71
N PHE A 133 0.03 20.86 0.30
CA PHE A 133 0.71 22.13 0.01
C PHE A 133 0.01 22.93 -1.10
N LEU A 134 -0.42 22.25 -2.18
CA LEU A 134 -1.19 22.86 -3.27
C LEU A 134 -2.61 23.27 -2.86
N GLU A 135 -3.20 22.62 -1.86
CA GLU A 135 -4.49 23.04 -1.29
C GLU A 135 -4.36 24.38 -0.58
N GLU A 136 -3.30 24.58 0.21
CA GLU A 136 -3.06 25.81 0.97
C GLU A 136 -2.61 27.02 0.12
N HIS A 137 -1.93 26.81 -1.01
CA HIS A 137 -1.29 27.89 -1.79
C HIS A 137 -1.98 28.22 -3.14
N CYS A 138 -2.97 27.43 -3.55
CA CYS A 138 -3.72 27.64 -4.81
C CYS A 138 -5.23 27.77 -4.58
N ASP A 139 -5.65 28.14 -3.37
CA ASP A 139 -7.01 28.59 -3.06
C ASP A 139 -7.05 30.13 -2.92
#